data_AF-A0A1H8SVI6-F1
#
_entry.id   AF-A0A1H8SVI6-F1
#
_cell.length_a   1.000
_cell.length_b   1.000
_cell.length_c   1.000
_cell.angle_alpha   90.00
_cell.angle_beta   90.00
_cell.angle_gamma   90.00
#
_symmetry.space_group_name_H-M   'P 1'
#
loop_
_entity.id
_entity.type
_entity.pdbx_description
1 polymer ?
#
loop_
_entity_poly.entity_id
_entity_poly.type
_entity_poly.pdbx_seq_one_letter_code
_entity_poly.pdbx_strand_id
1 'polypeptide(L)' 'MGSAVVIAALLVLGALGVAGVVLGEADDSPGLQGLGVLLVIAAVAAGVRAVRRRR' A
#
# COMPACT_ATOMS: atom_id res chain seq x y z
N MET A 1 14.90 15.36 1.27
CA MET A 1 13.77 14.89 2.10
C MET A 1 14.30 13.76 2.98
N GLY A 2 14.34 13.95 4.30
CA GLY A 2 14.99 13.01 5.21
C GLY A 2 14.23 11.67 5.32
N SER A 3 14.94 10.60 5.68
CA SER A 3 14.37 9.26 5.93
C SER A 3 13.17 9.30 6.87
N ALA A 4 13.18 10.20 7.86
CA ALA A 4 12.06 10.44 8.77
C ALA A 4 10.75 10.84 8.06
N VAL A 5 10.81 11.69 7.03
CA VAL A 5 9.63 12.12 6.27
C VAL A 5 9.06 10.94 5.46
N VAL A 6 9.94 10.12 4.90
CA VAL A 6 9.54 8.91 4.16
C VAL A 6 8.88 7.90 5.10
N ILE A 7 9.47 7.66 6.27
CA ILE A 7 8.91 6.76 7.28
C ILE A 7 7.54 7.26 7.75
N ALA A 8 7.42 8.56 8.07
CA ALA A 8 6.15 9.16 8.47
C ALA A 8 5.08 9.02 7.37
N ALA A 9 5.43 9.28 6.11
CA ALA A 9 4.50 9.10 4.99
C ALA A 9 4.03 7.65 4.85
N LEU A 10 4.94 6.68 4.98
CA LEU A 10 4.60 5.25 4.93
C LEU A 10 3.68 4.84 6.09
N LEU A 11 3.92 5.34 7.29
CA LEU A 11 3.08 5.08 8.46
C LEU A 11 1.67 5.65 8.27
N VAL A 12 1.56 6.89 7.77
CA VAL A 12 0.25 7.52 7.50
C VAL A 12 -0.51 6.76 6.41
N LEU A 13 0.16 6.45 5.29
CA LEU A 13 -0.48 5.70 4.19
C LEU A 13 -0.92 4.29 4.64
N GLY A 14 -0.10 3.61 5.44
CA GLY A 14 -0.45 2.32 6.02
C GLY A 14 -1.65 2.42 6.96
N ALA A 15 -1.67 3.40 7.85
CA ALA A 15 -2.78 3.64 8.76
C ALA A 15 -4.08 3.96 8.02
N LEU A 16 -4.03 4.79 6.96
CA LEU A 16 -5.18 5.09 6.11
C LEU A 16 -5.67 3.86 5.36
N GLY A 17 -4.77 3.01 4.86
CA GLY A 17 -5.12 1.75 4.22
C GLY A 17 -5.84 0.80 5.17
N VAL A 18 -5.32 0.61 6.38
CA VAL A 18 -5.95 -0.22 7.42
C VAL A 18 -7.30 0.37 7.85
N ALA A 19 -7.37 1.68 8.08
CA ALA A 19 -8.61 2.37 8.41
C ALA A 19 -9.65 2.20 7.31
N GLY A 20 -9.26 2.30 6.03
CA GLY A 20 -10.16 2.05 4.90
C GLY A 20 -10.69 0.62 4.84
N VAL A 21 -9.93 -0.38 5.30
CA VAL A 21 -10.39 -1.78 5.38
C VAL A 21 -11.32 -2.02 6.56
N VAL A 22 -11.02 -1.42 7.72
CA VAL A 22 -11.78 -1.67 8.97
C VAL A 22 -13.05 -0.82 9.07
N LEU A 23 -12.97 0.45 8.64
CA LEU A 23 -14.08 1.41 8.68
C LEU A 23 -14.84 1.50 7.36
N GLY A 24 -14.23 1.05 6.25
CA GLY A 24 -14.99 0.78 5.06
C GLY A 24 -15.87 -0.42 5.33
N GLU A 25 -17.17 -0.29 5.11
CA GLU A 25 -18.07 -1.42 4.88
C GLU A 25 -17.45 -2.22 3.73
N ALA A 26 -16.54 -3.15 4.05
CA ALA A 26 -15.80 -3.90 3.05
C ALA A 26 -16.87 -4.62 2.25
N ASP A 27 -17.08 -4.15 1.02
CA ASP A 27 -18.02 -4.76 0.11
C ASP A 27 -17.68 -6.25 0.07
N ASP A 28 -18.62 -7.11 0.47
CA ASP A 28 -18.43 -8.57 0.48
C ASP A 28 -18.24 -9.12 -0.96
N SER A 29 -18.25 -8.24 -1.97
CA SER A 29 -17.88 -8.58 -3.32
C SER A 29 -16.39 -8.98 -3.40
N PRO A 30 -16.11 -10.24 -3.79
CA PRO A 30 -14.72 -10.72 -3.87
C PRO A 30 -13.86 -9.94 -4.87
N GLY A 31 -14.48 -9.19 -5.78
CA GLY A 31 -13.81 -8.39 -6.80
C GLY A 31 -13.04 -7.19 -6.24
N LEU A 32 -13.66 -6.38 -5.37
CA LEU A 32 -13.01 -5.17 -4.83
C LEU A 32 -11.87 -5.53 -3.88
N GLN A 33 -12.05 -6.57 -3.07
CA GLN A 33 -11.02 -7.10 -2.18
C GLN A 33 -9.84 -7.69 -2.98
N GLY A 34 -10.13 -8.43 -4.05
CA GLY A 34 -9.11 -8.92 -5.00
C GLY A 34 -8.32 -7.80 -5.65
N LEU A 35 -8.97 -6.70 -6.06
CA LEU A 35 -8.29 -5.52 -6.59
C LEU A 35 -7.38 -4.86 -5.56
N GLY A 36 -7.82 -4.75 -4.31
CA GLY A 36 -6.98 -4.23 -3.21
C GLY A 36 -5.69 -5.03 -3.05
N VAL A 37 -5.78 -6.36 -3.04
CA VAL A 37 -4.59 -7.25 -2.95
C VAL A 37 -3.67 -7.08 -4.15
N LEU A 38 -4.22 -7.02 -5.37
CA LEU A 38 -3.42 -6.82 -6.59
C LEU A 38 -2.66 -5.49 -6.57
N LEU A 39 -3.28 -4.42 -6.09
CA LEU A 39 -2.63 -3.11 -5.95
C LEU A 39 -1.47 -3.15 -4.96
N VAL A 40 -1.63 -3.83 -3.81
CA VAL A 40 -0.54 -4.02 -2.84
C VAL A 40 0.62 -4.79 -3.47
N ILE A 41 0.35 -5.91 -4.16
CA ILE A 41 1.37 -6.71 -4.83
C ILE A 41 2.11 -5.87 -5.89
N ALA A 42 1.37 -5.13 -6.72
CA ALA A 42 1.94 -4.28 -7.76
C ALA A 42 2.84 -3.19 -7.17
N ALA A 43 2.42 -2.55 -6.08
CA ALA A 43 3.22 -1.53 -5.38
C ALA A 43 4.53 -2.10 -4.85
N VAL A 44 4.49 -3.28 -4.21
CA VAL A 44 5.69 -3.96 -3.70
C VAL A 44 6.62 -4.34 -4.85
N ALA A 45 6.09 -4.94 -5.92
CA ALA A 45 6.88 -5.33 -7.08
C ALA A 45 7.56 -4.13 -7.76
N ALA A 46 6.84 -3.02 -7.90
CA ALA A 46 7.38 -1.77 -8.44
C ALA A 46 8.49 -1.20 -7.55
N GLY A 47 8.30 -1.20 -6.23
CA GLY A 47 9.31 -0.77 -5.26
C GLY A 47 10.58 -1.61 -5.33
N VAL A 48 10.45 -2.94 -5.35
CA VAL A 48 11.58 -3.87 -5.51
C VAL A 48 12.31 -3.62 -6.82
N ARG A 49 11.58 -3.44 -7.93
CA ARG A 49 12.17 -3.14 -9.24
C ARG A 49 12.92 -1.82 -9.25
N ALA A 50 12.40 -0.79 -8.59
CA ALA A 50 13.04 0.52 -8.48
C ALA A 50 14.35 0.45 -7.68
N VAL A 51 14.38 -0.31 -6.59
CA VAL A 51 15.60 -0.52 -5.78
C VAL A 51 16.63 -1.33 -6.57
N ARG A 52 16.22 -2.40 -7.25
CA ARG A 52 17.12 -3.24 -8.07
C ARG A 52 17.77 -2.48 -9.22
N ARG A 53 17.08 -1.50 -9.82
CA ARG A 53 17.62 -0.67 -10.91
C ARG A 53 18.59 0.42 -10.45
N ARG A 54 18.60 0.74 -9.15
CA ARG A 54 19.49 1.75 -8.55
C ARG A 54 20.78 1.16 -7.99
N ARG A 55 20.84 -0.17 -7.81
CA ARG A 55 22.07 -0.92 -7.55
C ARG A 55 22.75 -1.24 -8.86
#